data_AF-A0AAW1SF34-F1
#
_entry.id   AF-A0AAW1SF34-F1
#
_cell.length_a   1.000
_cell.length_b   1.000
_cell.length_c   1.000
_cell.angle_alpha   90.00
_cell.angle_beta   90.00
_cell.angle_gamma   90.00
#
_symmetry.space_group_name_H-M   'P 1'
#
loop_
_entity.id
_entity.type
_entity.pdbx_description
1 polymer ?
#
loop_
_entity_poly.entity_id
_entity_poly.type
_entity_poly.pdbx_seq_one_letter_code
_entity_poly.pdbx_strand_id
1 'polypeptide(L)'
;MCPYQRALGLAQQHTRSPLPCTGNLVLRRRAPTACAAAQLRTSLIPQTLEELEHDNEGRALAERLASEGQAALTREERRARQRSLDALGVPPFLAVAREHGVTPLRRGEAAVLQLNIGLYCNQACSHCHVESSPLRTEAMDATTAARCIELLRSGRAGVHTVDLTGGAPEINPQFRYLVREARALGLEVIDRCNLTVLQEPGQEDLPAFLADHQVRVVASLPCYTPSNVDAQRGGGVFQRSIAGLRALNAVGYGRPGSALELDLVYNPGGPFLAPDQATLEASYRVELREAFGIEFSRLLCLNNMPIKRYVDFLLRRGQLQEYMQLLVKSFNPAAAEGVMCRDTVSVGWDGRVYDCDFNQQLALGLRLPGRAAGPLTVFDVASLDELTGAPIVCDNHCFGCTAGAGFGCQGAPEAATN
;
A
#
# COMPACT_ATOMS: atom_id res chain seq x y z
N MET A 1 2.11 1.50 -31.45
CA MET A 1 3.44 0.85 -31.35
C MET A 1 3.76 0.68 -29.88
N CYS A 2 4.09 -0.53 -29.45
CA CYS A 2 4.23 -0.91 -28.04
C CYS A 2 5.37 -0.12 -27.35
N PRO A 3 5.16 0.44 -26.14
CA PRO A 3 6.20 1.19 -25.40
C PRO A 3 7.42 0.35 -24.99
N TYR A 4 7.37 -0.98 -25.13
CA TYR A 4 8.41 -1.91 -24.69
C TYR A 4 9.69 -1.93 -25.52
N GLN A 5 9.75 -1.31 -26.71
CA GLN A 5 10.91 -1.42 -27.60
C GLN A 5 11.92 -0.25 -27.55
N ARG A 6 11.69 0.79 -26.74
CA ARG A 6 12.60 1.97 -26.69
C ARG A 6 13.69 1.93 -25.61
N ALA A 7 13.75 0.90 -24.77
CA ALA A 7 14.65 0.88 -23.60
C ALA A 7 16.06 0.29 -23.85
N LEU A 8 16.49 0.04 -25.09
CA LEU A 8 17.81 -0.56 -25.39
C LEU A 8 18.85 0.38 -26.02
N GLY A 9 18.67 1.69 -25.88
CA GLY A 9 19.67 2.66 -26.31
C GLY A 9 19.75 3.83 -25.34
N LEU A 10 20.91 3.97 -24.69
CA LEU A 10 21.34 5.06 -23.81
C LEU A 10 21.09 4.87 -22.32
N ALA A 11 22.13 4.43 -21.60
CA ALA A 11 22.55 5.02 -20.33
C ALA A 11 23.90 4.43 -19.89
N GLN A 12 25.00 5.13 -20.19
CA GLN A 12 26.14 5.17 -19.29
C GLN A 12 26.11 6.52 -18.58
N GLN A 13 26.42 6.47 -17.28
CA GLN A 13 26.87 7.53 -16.37
C GLN A 13 25.93 7.93 -15.22
N HIS A 14 26.57 7.92 -14.04
CA HIS A 14 26.18 8.40 -12.72
C HIS A 14 25.35 7.48 -11.80
N THR A 15 26.06 6.52 -11.21
CA THR A 15 25.70 5.87 -9.95
C THR A 15 26.01 6.81 -8.77
N ARG A 16 24.99 7.40 -8.14
CA ARG A 16 25.04 7.75 -6.72
C ARG A 16 24.12 6.79 -5.99
N SER A 17 24.72 5.98 -5.11
CA SER A 17 24.00 5.04 -4.25
C SER A 17 23.12 5.81 -3.26
N PRO A 18 21.81 5.54 -3.15
CA PRO A 18 21.00 6.10 -2.06
C PRO A 18 21.44 5.46 -0.74
N LEU A 19 21.78 6.30 0.24
CA LEU A 19 22.21 5.88 1.57
C LEU A 19 21.04 5.20 2.32
N PRO A 20 21.29 4.13 3.09
CA PRO A 20 20.32 3.64 4.05
C PRO A 20 19.96 4.74 5.07
N CYS A 21 18.79 4.67 5.72
CA CYS A 21 18.40 5.58 6.81
C CYS A 21 19.31 5.31 8.04
N THR A 22 20.60 5.66 7.96
CA THR A 22 21.62 5.45 9.00
C THR A 22 22.39 6.73 9.30
N GLY A 23 21.87 7.89 8.89
CA GLY A 23 22.47 9.19 9.19
C GLY A 23 21.91 9.76 10.49
N ASN A 24 22.77 10.01 11.48
CA ASN A 24 22.42 10.79 12.67
C ASN A 24 22.06 12.23 12.25
N LEU A 25 20.82 12.66 12.47
CA LEU A 25 20.41 14.05 12.25
C LEU A 25 20.25 14.78 13.59
N VAL A 26 21.17 15.70 13.88
CA VAL A 26 20.94 16.73 14.90
C VAL A 26 20.03 17.81 14.30
N LEU A 27 18.72 17.58 14.27
CA LEU A 27 17.74 18.62 13.93
C LEU A 27 17.53 19.53 15.14
N ARG A 28 17.92 20.80 15.01
CA ARG A 28 17.67 21.81 16.05
C ARG A 28 16.16 22.04 16.22
N ARG A 29 15.69 21.85 17.45
CA ARG A 29 14.33 22.16 17.92
C ARG A 29 13.95 23.61 17.58
N ARG A 30 13.16 23.83 16.54
CA ARG A 30 12.37 25.05 16.39
C ARG A 30 10.94 24.67 16.05
N ALA A 31 10.00 25.10 16.89
CA ALA A 31 8.59 25.04 16.56
C ALA A 31 8.33 25.86 15.28
N PRO A 32 7.47 25.39 14.37
CA PRO A 32 7.14 26.15 13.17
C PRO A 32 6.51 27.50 13.56
N THR A 33 6.87 28.56 12.84
CA THR A 33 6.26 29.88 13.01
C THR A 33 4.77 29.84 12.63
N ALA A 34 3.96 30.79 13.11
CA ALA A 34 2.52 30.85 12.77
C ALA A 34 2.25 30.89 11.25
N CYS A 35 3.14 31.50 10.47
CA CYS A 35 3.11 31.50 9.00
C CYS A 35 3.34 30.09 8.42
N ALA A 36 4.31 29.34 8.95
CA ALA A 36 4.56 27.96 8.54
C ALA A 36 3.41 27.01 8.93
N ALA A 37 2.76 27.23 10.07
CA ALA A 37 1.57 26.47 10.48
C ALA A 37 0.36 26.73 9.56
N ALA A 38 0.18 27.97 9.09
CA ALA A 38 -0.87 28.31 8.13
C ALA A 38 -0.63 27.69 6.74
N GLN A 39 0.62 27.63 6.30
CA GLN A 39 1.00 26.95 5.04
C GLN A 39 0.78 25.44 5.07
N LEU A 40 0.82 24.81 6.25
CA LEU A 40 0.55 23.38 6.38
C LEU A 40 -0.93 23.03 6.17
N ARG A 41 -1.87 23.99 6.25
CA ARG A 41 -3.32 23.76 6.03
C ARG A 41 -3.81 24.14 4.64
N THR A 42 -2.92 24.53 3.73
CA THR A 42 -3.27 24.60 2.32
C THR A 42 -3.25 23.20 1.72
N SER A 43 -4.14 22.92 0.76
CA SER A 43 -4.16 21.63 0.07
C SER A 43 -2.82 21.34 -0.59
N LEU A 44 -2.35 20.08 -0.50
CA LEU A 44 -1.14 19.61 -1.19
C LEU A 44 -1.39 19.32 -2.68
N ILE A 45 -2.66 19.26 -3.10
CA ILE A 45 -3.06 18.88 -4.46
C ILE A 45 -2.48 19.82 -5.53
N PRO A 46 -2.60 21.16 -5.44
CA PRO A 46 -2.06 22.04 -6.47
C PRO A 46 -0.55 21.88 -6.67
N GLN A 47 0.20 21.76 -5.58
CA GLN A 47 1.63 21.51 -5.63
C GLN A 47 1.95 20.16 -6.26
N THR A 48 1.21 19.11 -5.90
CA THR A 48 1.39 17.76 -6.47
C THR A 48 1.12 17.75 -7.99
N LEU A 49 0.09 18.48 -8.44
CA LEU A 49 -0.22 18.62 -9.87
C LEU A 49 0.89 19.38 -10.60
N GLU A 50 1.38 20.48 -10.03
CA GLU A 50 2.48 21.25 -10.60
C GLU A 50 3.77 20.40 -10.71
N GLU A 51 4.10 19.62 -9.68
CA GLU A 51 5.23 18.68 -9.68
C GLU A 51 5.08 17.62 -10.80
N LEU A 52 3.87 17.07 -10.96
CA LEU A 52 3.58 16.10 -12.03
C LEU A 52 3.70 16.70 -13.44
N GLU A 53 3.32 17.96 -13.63
CA GLU A 53 3.42 18.63 -14.93
C GLU A 53 4.88 18.93 -15.31
N HIS A 54 5.71 19.31 -14.34
CA HIS A 54 7.11 19.68 -14.60
C HIS A 54 8.03 18.47 -14.68
N ASP A 55 7.69 17.37 -14.03
CA ASP A 55 8.45 16.12 -14.10
C ASP A 55 8.12 15.31 -15.37
N ASN A 56 9.16 14.82 -16.04
CA ASN A 56 9.01 13.93 -17.20
C ASN A 56 8.22 12.67 -16.83
N GLU A 57 8.44 12.13 -15.62
CA GLU A 57 7.74 10.93 -15.17
C GLU A 57 6.27 11.23 -14.86
N GLY A 58 6.01 12.37 -14.23
CA GLY A 58 4.66 12.87 -13.97
C GLY A 58 3.83 13.08 -15.25
N ARG A 59 4.43 13.66 -16.31
CA ARG A 59 3.73 13.80 -17.61
C ARG A 59 3.43 12.47 -18.27
N ALA A 60 4.38 11.54 -18.29
CA ALA A 60 4.16 10.20 -18.84
C ALA A 60 3.06 9.44 -18.07
N LEU A 61 3.01 9.60 -16.74
CA LEU A 61 1.93 9.07 -15.91
C LEU A 61 0.58 9.72 -16.28
N ALA A 62 0.52 11.04 -16.41
CA ALA A 62 -0.71 11.76 -16.75
C ALA A 62 -1.26 11.32 -18.12
N GLU A 63 -0.39 11.21 -19.14
CA GLU A 63 -0.74 10.70 -20.46
C GLU A 63 -1.29 9.28 -20.39
N ARG A 64 -0.62 8.37 -19.67
CA ARG A 64 -1.07 6.99 -19.49
C ARG A 64 -2.42 6.90 -18.78
N LEU A 65 -2.61 7.66 -17.70
CA LEU A 65 -3.88 7.68 -16.97
C LEU A 65 -5.02 8.19 -17.84
N ALA A 66 -4.78 9.21 -18.67
CA ALA A 66 -5.77 9.74 -19.60
C ALA A 66 -6.15 8.75 -20.71
N SER A 67 -5.20 7.94 -21.20
CA SER A 67 -5.44 6.98 -22.28
C SER A 67 -5.94 5.61 -21.81
N GLU A 68 -5.42 5.10 -20.69
CA GLU A 68 -5.57 3.70 -20.28
C GLU A 68 -6.29 3.54 -18.94
N GLY A 69 -6.27 4.54 -18.05
CA GLY A 69 -6.85 4.44 -16.70
C GLY A 69 -6.34 3.20 -15.93
N GLN A 70 -7.26 2.39 -15.39
CA GLN A 70 -6.99 1.10 -14.74
C GLN A 70 -7.18 -0.11 -15.68
N ALA A 71 -6.99 0.06 -16.99
CA ALA A 71 -7.17 -1.03 -17.94
C ALA A 71 -6.33 -2.25 -17.53
N ALA A 72 -6.99 -3.41 -17.48
CA ALA A 72 -6.31 -4.68 -17.28
C ALA A 72 -5.36 -4.94 -18.45
N LEU A 73 -4.17 -5.44 -18.15
CA LEU A 73 -3.25 -5.88 -19.20
C LEU A 73 -3.95 -6.88 -20.12
N THR A 74 -3.92 -6.58 -21.42
CA THR A 74 -4.37 -7.48 -22.47
C THR A 74 -3.62 -8.82 -22.38
N ARG A 75 -4.17 -9.86 -22.99
CA ARG A 75 -3.49 -11.18 -23.04
C ARG A 75 -2.12 -11.08 -23.70
N GLU A 76 -1.98 -10.20 -24.70
CA GLU A 76 -0.74 -9.96 -25.40
C GLU A 76 0.29 -9.26 -24.52
N GLU A 77 -0.11 -8.21 -23.80
CA GLU A 77 0.77 -7.49 -22.86
C GLU A 77 1.22 -8.38 -21.71
N ARG A 78 0.33 -9.23 -21.17
CA ARG A 78 0.71 -10.22 -20.15
C ARG A 78 1.75 -11.20 -20.69
N ARG A 79 1.56 -11.71 -21.91
CA ARG A 79 2.54 -12.57 -22.57
C ARG A 79 3.85 -11.83 -22.85
N ALA A 80 3.80 -10.56 -23.24
CA ALA A 80 4.98 -9.74 -23.46
C ALA A 80 5.77 -9.55 -22.16
N ARG A 81 5.09 -9.18 -21.07
CA ARG A 81 5.68 -9.07 -19.73
C ARG A 81 6.32 -10.39 -19.30
N GLN A 82 5.62 -11.52 -19.47
CA GLN A 82 6.18 -12.83 -19.14
C GLN A 82 7.44 -13.10 -19.96
N ARG A 83 7.40 -12.92 -21.29
CA ARG A 83 8.58 -13.07 -22.15
C ARG A 83 9.74 -12.15 -21.74
N SER A 84 9.45 -10.93 -21.30
CA SER A 84 10.48 -10.03 -20.77
C SER A 84 11.10 -10.59 -19.49
N LEU A 85 10.30 -11.08 -18.55
CA LEU A 85 10.82 -11.72 -17.34
C LEU A 85 11.61 -12.99 -17.65
N ASP A 86 11.15 -13.81 -18.61
CA ASP A 86 11.86 -15.00 -19.08
C ASP A 86 13.22 -14.62 -19.69
N ALA A 87 13.27 -13.56 -20.52
CA ALA A 87 14.49 -13.05 -21.10
C ALA A 87 15.48 -12.49 -20.04
N LEU A 88 14.96 -12.05 -18.90
CA LEU A 88 15.75 -11.60 -17.75
C LEU A 88 16.18 -12.76 -16.82
N GLY A 89 15.80 -14.00 -17.13
CA GLY A 89 16.10 -15.19 -16.34
C GLY A 89 15.30 -15.29 -15.03
N VAL A 90 14.13 -14.64 -14.95
CA VAL A 90 13.28 -14.68 -13.77
C VAL A 90 12.31 -15.87 -13.88
N PRO A 91 12.41 -16.90 -13.03
CA PRO A 91 11.53 -18.06 -13.10
C PRO A 91 10.09 -17.70 -12.69
N PRO A 92 9.08 -18.46 -13.14
CA PRO A 92 7.71 -18.30 -12.65
C PRO A 92 7.59 -18.57 -11.14
N PHE A 93 6.88 -17.71 -10.41
CA PHE A 93 6.67 -17.84 -8.97
C PHE A 93 6.20 -19.23 -8.55
N LEU A 94 5.17 -19.77 -9.22
CA LEU A 94 4.61 -21.07 -8.89
C LEU A 94 5.58 -22.24 -9.15
N ALA A 95 6.59 -22.07 -9.99
CA ALA A 95 7.63 -23.08 -10.19
C ALA A 95 8.57 -23.10 -8.97
N VAL A 96 9.11 -21.95 -8.60
CA VAL A 96 10.00 -21.81 -7.43
C VAL A 96 9.29 -22.22 -6.14
N ALA A 97 8.03 -21.82 -5.95
CA ALA A 97 7.24 -22.19 -4.79
C ALA A 97 7.11 -23.73 -4.65
N ARG A 98 6.82 -24.43 -5.76
CA ARG A 98 6.73 -25.91 -5.78
C ARG A 98 8.07 -26.58 -5.51
N GLU A 99 9.15 -26.06 -6.09
CA GLU A 99 10.51 -26.59 -5.86
C GLU A 99 10.90 -26.53 -4.37
N HIS A 100 10.40 -25.54 -3.64
CA HIS A 100 10.62 -25.38 -2.21
C HIS A 100 9.52 -25.99 -1.34
N GLY A 101 8.63 -26.83 -1.90
CA GLY A 101 7.61 -27.55 -1.15
C GLY A 101 6.39 -26.72 -0.73
N VAL A 102 6.24 -25.49 -1.21
CA VAL A 102 5.05 -24.67 -0.96
C VAL A 102 3.91 -25.17 -1.83
N THR A 103 2.84 -25.63 -1.18
CA THR A 103 1.64 -26.12 -1.86
C THR A 103 0.92 -24.98 -2.58
N PRO A 104 0.09 -25.26 -3.60
CA PRO A 104 -0.73 -24.22 -4.22
C PRO A 104 -1.52 -23.44 -3.15
N LEU A 105 -1.32 -22.13 -3.12
CA LEU A 105 -1.93 -21.27 -2.13
C LEU A 105 -3.47 -21.31 -2.27
N ARG A 106 -4.13 -21.56 -1.16
CA ARG A 106 -5.60 -21.61 -1.06
C ARG A 106 -6.08 -20.68 0.03
N ARG A 107 -7.23 -20.09 -0.23
CA ARG A 107 -7.96 -19.23 0.70
C ARG A 107 -8.49 -20.05 1.89
N GLY A 108 -8.22 -19.59 3.10
CA GLY A 108 -8.88 -20.02 4.33
C GLY A 108 -10.24 -19.34 4.51
N GLU A 109 -10.71 -19.29 5.74
CA GLU A 109 -11.86 -18.46 6.10
C GLU A 109 -11.47 -16.97 6.01
N ALA A 110 -12.41 -16.12 5.59
CA ALA A 110 -12.15 -14.69 5.51
C ALA A 110 -12.07 -14.10 6.93
N ALA A 111 -10.93 -13.52 7.28
CA ALA A 111 -10.71 -12.82 8.54
C ALA A 111 -10.76 -11.29 8.36
N VAL A 112 -10.37 -10.83 7.16
CA VAL A 112 -10.22 -9.41 6.83
C VAL A 112 -10.95 -9.10 5.53
N LEU A 113 -11.82 -8.09 5.55
CA LEU A 113 -12.36 -7.48 4.35
C LEU A 113 -11.61 -6.17 4.07
N GLN A 114 -10.71 -6.21 3.09
CA GLN A 114 -9.95 -5.04 2.66
C GLN A 114 -10.71 -4.31 1.55
N LEU A 115 -10.99 -3.02 1.75
CA LEU A 115 -11.72 -2.18 0.80
C LEU A 115 -10.79 -1.10 0.25
N ASN A 116 -10.43 -1.21 -1.02
CA ASN A 116 -9.79 -0.12 -1.74
C ASN A 116 -10.87 0.79 -2.32
N ILE A 117 -11.20 1.85 -1.59
CA ILE A 117 -12.41 2.64 -1.84
C ILE A 117 -12.23 3.73 -2.90
N GLY A 118 -11.05 3.86 -3.49
CA GLY A 118 -10.79 4.82 -4.55
C GLY A 118 -9.31 5.05 -4.75
N LEU A 119 -8.95 5.71 -5.85
CA LEU A 119 -7.56 5.88 -6.28
C LEU A 119 -7.15 7.36 -6.27
N TYR A 120 -8.09 8.26 -6.01
CA TYR A 120 -7.82 9.68 -5.76
C TYR A 120 -7.01 9.89 -4.48
N CYS A 121 -5.93 10.66 -4.57
CA CYS A 121 -5.02 10.94 -3.47
C CYS A 121 -4.49 12.37 -3.60
N ASN A 122 -4.19 13.03 -2.49
CA ASN A 122 -3.53 14.33 -2.49
C ASN A 122 -2.00 14.26 -2.72
N GLN A 123 -1.43 13.06 -2.89
CA GLN A 123 -0.02 12.82 -3.19
C GLN A 123 0.11 12.00 -4.50
N ALA A 124 1.28 12.02 -5.13
CA ALA A 124 1.61 11.18 -6.28
C ALA A 124 2.96 10.45 -6.10
N CYS A 125 3.08 9.63 -5.05
CA CYS A 125 4.35 8.99 -4.70
C CYS A 125 4.93 8.13 -5.85
N SER A 126 6.25 8.14 -6.00
CA SER A 126 6.97 7.43 -7.08
C SER A 126 6.97 5.91 -6.95
N HIS A 127 6.72 5.40 -5.73
CA HIS A 127 6.66 3.96 -5.42
C HIS A 127 5.22 3.44 -5.24
N CYS A 128 4.20 4.27 -5.48
CA CYS A 128 2.82 3.91 -5.18
C CYS A 128 2.37 2.71 -6.02
N HIS A 129 2.15 1.57 -5.38
CA HIS A 129 1.68 0.35 -6.04
C HIS A 129 0.21 0.44 -6.47
N VAL A 130 -0.57 1.33 -5.85
CA VAL A 130 -1.97 1.66 -6.21
C VAL A 130 -2.06 2.67 -7.36
N GLU A 131 -0.95 3.33 -7.70
CA GLU A 131 -0.87 4.38 -8.71
C GLU A 131 -1.76 5.60 -8.38
N SER A 132 -2.02 5.85 -7.10
CA SER A 132 -2.90 6.92 -6.65
C SER A 132 -2.33 8.32 -6.91
N SER A 133 -3.18 9.27 -7.30
CA SER A 133 -2.80 10.67 -7.53
C SER A 133 -4.02 11.59 -7.59
N PRO A 134 -3.83 12.92 -7.62
CA PRO A 134 -4.93 13.85 -7.82
C PRO A 134 -5.54 13.80 -9.23
N LEU A 135 -4.95 13.04 -10.16
CA LEU A 135 -5.46 12.84 -11.51
C LEU A 135 -6.45 11.67 -11.62
N ARG A 136 -6.66 10.92 -10.54
CA ARG A 136 -7.52 9.73 -10.51
C ARG A 136 -8.97 10.10 -10.24
N THR A 137 -9.90 9.33 -10.78
CA THR A 137 -11.35 9.58 -10.65
C THR A 137 -12.10 8.40 -10.05
N GLU A 138 -11.42 7.27 -9.89
CA GLU A 138 -11.98 6.04 -9.35
C GLU A 138 -12.37 6.22 -7.87
N ALA A 139 -13.65 5.98 -7.58
CA ALA A 139 -14.24 6.14 -6.26
C ALA A 139 -15.39 5.15 -6.06
N MET A 140 -15.40 4.52 -4.89
CA MET A 140 -16.48 3.62 -4.47
C MET A 140 -17.78 4.40 -4.30
N ASP A 141 -18.86 3.88 -4.87
CA ASP A 141 -20.18 4.45 -4.72
C ASP A 141 -20.92 3.92 -3.48
N ALA A 142 -22.02 4.58 -3.12
CA ALA A 142 -22.81 4.22 -1.94
C ALA A 142 -23.43 2.81 -2.06
N THR A 143 -23.81 2.38 -3.26
CA THR A 143 -24.40 1.06 -3.51
C THR A 143 -23.40 -0.05 -3.21
N THR A 144 -22.17 0.09 -3.71
CA THR A 144 -21.08 -0.85 -3.47
C THR A 144 -20.67 -0.87 -2.01
N ALA A 145 -20.53 0.31 -1.40
CA ALA A 145 -20.22 0.42 0.03
C ALA A 145 -21.28 -0.27 0.91
N ALA A 146 -22.57 -0.03 0.63
CA ALA A 146 -23.67 -0.69 1.33
C ALA A 146 -23.65 -2.21 1.15
N ARG A 147 -23.33 -2.70 -0.06
CA ARG A 147 -23.20 -4.13 -0.32
C ARG A 147 -22.05 -4.76 0.48
N CYS A 148 -20.92 -4.08 0.60
CA CYS A 148 -19.81 -4.54 1.45
C CYS A 148 -20.24 -4.66 2.92
N ILE A 149 -20.98 -3.67 3.45
CA ILE A 149 -21.54 -3.75 4.82
C ILE A 149 -22.55 -4.88 4.96
N GLU A 150 -23.37 -5.14 3.94
CA GLU A 150 -24.31 -6.27 3.94
C GLU A 150 -23.58 -7.62 4.01
N LEU A 151 -22.48 -7.79 3.27
CA LEU A 151 -21.64 -8.99 3.34
C LEU A 151 -21.02 -9.19 4.73
N LEU A 152 -20.64 -8.11 5.41
CA LEU A 152 -20.16 -8.16 6.78
C LEU A 152 -21.26 -8.57 7.77
N ARG A 153 -22.51 -8.19 7.52
CA ARG A 153 -23.68 -8.58 8.33
C ARG A 153 -24.13 -10.02 8.08
N SER A 154 -23.96 -10.52 6.85
CA SER A 154 -24.40 -11.87 6.47
C SER A 154 -23.41 -12.97 6.83
N GLY A 155 -22.12 -12.62 7.01
CA GLY A 155 -21.06 -13.56 7.37
C GLY A 155 -21.21 -14.14 8.78
N ARG A 156 -20.87 -15.43 8.95
CA ARG A 156 -20.77 -16.06 10.27
C ARG A 156 -19.37 -15.79 10.83
N ALA A 157 -19.29 -15.17 12.02
CA ALA A 157 -18.19 -15.11 13.01
C ALA A 157 -16.69 -14.92 12.60
N GLY A 158 -16.27 -15.13 11.36
CA GLY A 158 -14.85 -15.18 10.98
C GLY A 158 -14.21 -13.83 10.68
N VAL A 159 -14.94 -12.92 10.01
CA VAL A 159 -14.41 -11.59 9.70
C VAL A 159 -14.43 -10.73 10.95
N HIS A 160 -13.26 -10.28 11.38
CA HIS A 160 -13.09 -9.42 12.55
C HIS A 160 -12.53 -8.03 12.21
N THR A 161 -11.98 -7.84 11.00
CA THR A 161 -11.33 -6.59 10.60
C THR A 161 -11.81 -6.09 9.23
N VAL A 162 -12.06 -4.79 9.13
CA VAL A 162 -12.24 -4.06 7.87
C VAL A 162 -11.01 -3.18 7.64
N ASP A 163 -10.32 -3.37 6.52
CA ASP A 163 -9.09 -2.65 6.18
C ASP A 163 -9.34 -1.66 5.04
N LEU A 164 -9.42 -0.37 5.35
CA LEU A 164 -9.72 0.70 4.40
C LEU A 164 -8.41 1.23 3.77
N THR A 165 -8.33 1.15 2.45
CA THR A 165 -7.16 1.56 1.66
C THR A 165 -7.57 2.31 0.39
N GLY A 166 -6.60 2.69 -0.44
CA GLY A 166 -6.84 3.33 -1.73
C GLY A 166 -5.83 4.43 -2.04
N GLY A 167 -6.33 5.62 -2.37
CA GLY A 167 -5.51 6.80 -2.62
C GLY A 167 -5.10 7.51 -1.35
N ALA A 168 -5.91 8.47 -0.92
CA ALA A 168 -6.12 8.60 0.52
C ALA A 168 -7.59 8.17 0.76
N PRO A 169 -7.87 7.08 1.47
CA PRO A 169 -9.25 6.64 1.67
C PRO A 169 -10.14 7.72 2.31
N GLU A 170 -9.57 8.57 3.16
CA GLU A 170 -10.28 9.52 4.02
C GLU A 170 -10.98 10.67 3.27
N ILE A 171 -10.60 10.92 2.02
CA ILE A 171 -11.26 11.89 1.14
C ILE A 171 -12.40 11.27 0.31
N ASN A 172 -12.57 9.94 0.35
CA ASN A 172 -13.71 9.30 -0.31
C ASN A 172 -14.99 9.53 0.52
N PRO A 173 -16.12 9.91 -0.11
CA PRO A 173 -17.39 10.14 0.60
C PRO A 173 -17.90 8.96 1.45
N GLN A 174 -17.54 7.72 1.09
CA GLN A 174 -17.96 6.51 1.77
C GLN A 174 -17.07 6.14 2.96
N PHE A 175 -15.90 6.75 3.14
CA PHE A 175 -14.97 6.41 4.22
C PHE A 175 -15.64 6.46 5.60
N ARG A 176 -16.24 7.60 5.93
CA ARG A 176 -16.86 7.81 7.25
C ARG A 176 -18.11 6.95 7.44
N TYR A 177 -18.79 6.57 6.37
CA TYR A 177 -19.91 5.63 6.42
C TYR A 177 -19.42 4.23 6.74
N LEU A 178 -18.42 3.73 6.00
CA LEU A 178 -17.83 2.40 6.19
C LEU A 178 -17.24 2.24 7.60
N VAL A 179 -16.51 3.25 8.10
CA VAL A 179 -15.99 3.25 9.48
C VAL A 179 -17.13 3.11 10.50
N ARG A 180 -18.18 3.95 10.39
CA ARG A 180 -19.31 3.94 11.33
C ARG A 180 -20.03 2.59 11.33
N GLU A 181 -20.34 2.07 10.15
CA GLU A 181 -21.06 0.80 10.02
C GLU A 181 -20.23 -0.39 10.49
N ALA A 182 -18.94 -0.47 10.12
CA ALA A 182 -18.08 -1.56 10.55
C ALA A 182 -17.87 -1.54 12.09
N ARG A 183 -17.69 -0.37 12.70
CA ARG A 183 -17.59 -0.24 14.15
C ARG A 183 -18.91 -0.55 14.87
N ALA A 184 -20.06 -0.20 14.28
CA ALA A 184 -21.37 -0.58 14.82
C ALA A 184 -21.59 -2.11 14.82
N LEU A 185 -20.91 -2.84 13.93
CA LEU A 185 -20.87 -4.31 13.93
C LEU A 185 -19.84 -4.89 14.91
N GLY A 186 -19.10 -4.05 15.64
CA GLY A 186 -18.06 -4.48 16.58
C GLY A 186 -16.74 -4.90 15.93
N LEU A 187 -16.55 -4.64 14.64
CA LEU A 187 -15.35 -5.01 13.90
C LEU A 187 -14.21 -4.02 14.16
N GLU A 188 -12.97 -4.50 14.13
CA GLU A 188 -11.80 -3.62 14.02
C GLU A 188 -11.83 -2.90 12.66
N VAL A 189 -11.45 -1.63 12.64
CA VAL A 189 -11.27 -0.88 11.39
C VAL A 189 -9.83 -0.40 11.33
N ILE A 190 -9.17 -0.68 10.21
CA ILE A 190 -7.84 -0.17 9.87
C ILE A 190 -8.00 0.94 8.83
N ASP A 191 -7.30 2.04 9.03
CA ASP A 191 -7.16 3.14 8.06
C ASP A 191 -5.71 3.21 7.54
N ARG A 192 -5.53 2.96 6.24
CA ARG A 192 -4.23 3.09 5.57
C ARG A 192 -3.97 4.53 5.15
N CYS A 193 -3.49 5.30 6.12
CA CYS A 193 -3.34 6.74 6.03
C CYS A 193 -2.02 7.16 5.36
N ASN A 194 -2.06 8.21 4.53
CA ASN A 194 -0.86 8.80 3.92
C ASN A 194 -0.25 9.96 4.74
N LEU A 195 -0.84 10.24 5.92
CA LEU A 195 -0.57 11.32 6.88
C LEU A 195 -0.86 12.75 6.41
N THR A 196 -0.55 13.11 5.16
CA THR A 196 -0.74 14.51 4.71
C THR A 196 -2.21 14.86 4.51
N VAL A 197 -3.07 13.86 4.28
CA VAL A 197 -4.53 14.02 4.19
C VAL A 197 -5.14 14.64 5.45
N LEU A 198 -4.54 14.40 6.63
CA LEU A 198 -4.95 15.02 7.90
C LEU A 198 -4.79 16.56 7.91
N GLN A 199 -4.10 17.11 6.91
CA GLN A 199 -3.90 18.56 6.75
C GLN A 199 -4.67 19.13 5.56
N GLU A 200 -5.43 18.31 4.83
CA GLU A 200 -6.27 18.79 3.72
C GLU A 200 -7.47 19.58 4.27
N PRO A 201 -7.92 20.63 3.54
CA PRO A 201 -9.14 21.34 3.89
C PRO A 201 -10.35 20.39 3.98
N GLY A 202 -11.16 20.53 5.03
CA GLY A 202 -12.31 19.66 5.29
C GLY A 202 -11.99 18.37 6.03
N GLN A 203 -10.72 18.14 6.41
CA GLN A 203 -10.28 17.01 7.23
C GLN A 203 -9.82 17.44 8.63
N GLU A 204 -10.22 18.64 9.08
CA GLU A 204 -9.78 19.20 10.36
C GLU A 204 -10.23 18.37 11.57
N ASP A 205 -11.38 17.70 11.45
CA ASP A 205 -11.95 16.83 12.46
C ASP A 205 -11.47 15.37 12.35
N LEU A 206 -10.75 15.00 11.28
CA LEU A 206 -10.40 13.62 10.96
C LEU A 206 -9.65 12.91 12.11
N PRO A 207 -8.64 13.50 12.77
CA PRO A 207 -7.99 12.85 13.92
C PRO A 207 -8.99 12.50 15.04
N ALA A 208 -9.91 13.41 15.36
CA ALA A 208 -10.93 13.19 16.38
C ALA A 208 -11.94 12.12 15.95
N PHE A 209 -12.42 12.18 14.71
CA PHE A 209 -13.31 11.17 14.14
C PHE A 209 -12.71 9.77 14.20
N LEU A 210 -11.44 9.61 13.80
CA LEU A 210 -10.75 8.32 13.88
C LEU A 210 -10.67 7.82 15.33
N ALA A 211 -10.32 8.71 16.28
CA ALA A 211 -10.24 8.38 17.71
C ALA A 211 -11.60 8.00 18.31
N ASP A 212 -12.66 8.75 18.02
CA ASP A 212 -14.02 8.50 18.50
C ASP A 212 -14.55 7.12 18.03
N HIS A 213 -14.10 6.68 16.85
CA HIS A 213 -14.41 5.37 16.30
C HIS A 213 -13.36 4.30 16.62
N GLN A 214 -12.28 4.63 17.35
CA GLN A 214 -11.17 3.73 17.70
C GLN A 214 -10.59 3.01 16.46
N VAL A 215 -10.42 3.75 15.37
CA VAL A 215 -9.82 3.23 14.13
C VAL A 215 -8.33 3.01 14.36
N ARG A 216 -7.79 1.85 14.00
CA ARG A 216 -6.34 1.63 13.98
C ARG A 216 -5.74 2.34 12.78
N VAL A 217 -4.78 3.24 13.00
CA VAL A 217 -4.15 4.01 11.93
C VAL A 217 -2.85 3.33 11.51
N VAL A 218 -2.74 2.92 10.25
CA VAL A 218 -1.52 2.37 9.64
C VAL A 218 -0.99 3.39 8.65
N ALA A 219 -0.04 4.21 9.11
CA ALA A 219 0.41 5.40 8.41
C ALA A 219 1.70 5.18 7.61
N SER A 220 1.72 5.61 6.35
CA SER A 220 2.90 5.48 5.50
C SER A 220 3.97 6.54 5.80
N LEU A 221 5.13 6.13 6.34
CA LEU A 221 6.27 6.99 6.59
C LEU A 221 7.59 6.26 6.24
N PRO A 222 8.10 6.40 4.99
CA PRO A 222 9.19 5.56 4.47
C PRO A 222 10.56 5.82 5.12
N CYS A 223 10.74 6.96 5.77
CA CYS A 223 11.93 7.28 6.55
C CYS A 223 11.58 8.37 7.57
N TYR A 224 12.37 8.48 8.64
CA TYR A 224 12.27 9.60 9.60
C TYR A 224 13.05 10.85 9.15
N THR A 225 13.60 10.87 7.93
CA THR A 225 14.36 12.00 7.39
C THR A 225 13.61 12.73 6.26
N PRO A 226 13.67 14.08 6.21
CA PRO A 226 12.99 14.86 5.17
C PRO A 226 13.44 14.50 3.75
N SER A 227 14.76 14.34 3.54
CA SER A 227 15.32 14.08 2.21
C SER A 227 14.77 12.81 1.59
N ASN A 228 14.62 11.74 2.39
CA ASN A 228 14.16 10.46 1.91
C ASN A 228 12.66 10.46 1.68
N VAL A 229 11.89 11.07 2.58
CA VAL A 229 10.43 11.15 2.44
C VAL A 229 10.05 12.02 1.25
N ASP A 230 10.62 13.21 1.12
CA ASP A 230 10.25 14.15 0.05
C ASP A 230 10.70 13.62 -1.32
N ALA A 231 11.87 12.97 -1.41
CA ALA A 231 12.32 12.34 -2.66
C ALA A 231 11.40 11.20 -3.15
N GLN A 232 10.71 10.53 -2.23
CA GLN A 232 9.87 9.38 -2.56
C GLN A 232 8.38 9.73 -2.71
N ARG A 233 7.94 10.78 -2.02
CA ARG A 233 6.50 11.10 -1.86
C ARG A 233 6.09 12.46 -2.41
N GLY A 234 7.02 13.37 -2.69
CA GLY A 234 6.76 14.73 -3.17
C GLY A 234 7.23 15.81 -2.21
N GLY A 235 7.41 17.03 -2.70
CA GLY A 235 7.97 18.13 -1.92
C GLY A 235 7.10 18.52 -0.71
N GLY A 236 7.70 18.69 0.47
CA GLY A 236 6.99 19.15 1.67
C GLY A 236 6.08 18.11 2.33
N VAL A 237 6.06 16.87 1.83
CA VAL A 237 5.33 15.75 2.43
C VAL A 237 5.83 15.48 3.84
N PHE A 238 7.14 15.48 4.08
CA PHE A 238 7.69 15.19 5.41
C PHE A 238 7.13 16.10 6.50
N GLN A 239 7.13 17.41 6.28
CA GLN A 239 6.65 18.38 7.26
C GLN A 239 5.16 18.18 7.56
N ARG A 240 4.35 17.91 6.52
CA ARG A 240 2.92 17.61 6.68
C ARG A 240 2.68 16.28 7.39
N SER A 241 3.49 15.26 7.12
CA SER A 241 3.44 13.98 7.83
C SER A 241 3.75 14.14 9.32
N ILE A 242 4.78 14.90 9.69
CA ILE A 242 5.09 15.22 11.09
C ILE A 242 3.95 15.97 11.77
N ALA A 243 3.30 16.91 11.07
CA ALA A 243 2.13 17.62 11.58
C ALA A 243 0.94 16.68 11.81
N GLY A 244 0.64 15.79 10.86
CA GLY A 244 -0.40 14.77 10.98
C GLY A 244 -0.16 13.80 12.15
N LEU A 245 1.08 13.31 12.31
CA LEU A 245 1.46 12.46 13.44
C LEU A 245 1.27 13.16 14.79
N ARG A 246 1.62 14.44 14.89
CA ARG A 246 1.37 15.24 16.09
C ARG A 246 -0.12 15.40 16.39
N ALA A 247 -0.95 15.59 15.37
CA ALA A 247 -2.40 15.68 15.52
C ALA A 247 -2.98 14.36 16.04
N LEU A 248 -2.55 13.22 15.50
CA LEU A 248 -2.94 11.89 16.00
C LEU A 248 -2.47 11.66 17.45
N ASN A 249 -1.21 11.94 17.75
CA ASN A 249 -0.66 11.84 19.11
C ASN A 249 -1.37 12.75 20.12
N ALA A 250 -1.94 13.88 19.69
CA ALA A 250 -2.69 14.80 20.54
C ALA A 250 -4.06 14.25 20.95
N VAL A 251 -4.68 13.42 20.10
CA VAL A 251 -5.94 12.72 20.41
C VAL A 251 -5.72 11.32 21.02
N GLY A 252 -4.46 10.95 21.27
CA GLY A 252 -4.10 9.76 22.06
C GLY A 252 -3.49 8.59 21.27
N TYR A 253 -3.34 8.69 19.95
CA TYR A 253 -2.75 7.62 19.15
C TYR A 253 -1.29 7.34 19.51
N GLY A 254 -0.93 6.06 19.62
CA GLY A 254 0.44 5.60 19.89
C GLY A 254 0.98 5.97 21.28
N ARG A 255 0.16 6.59 22.14
CA ARG A 255 0.57 6.98 23.50
C ARG A 255 0.58 5.76 24.43
N PRO A 256 1.53 5.66 25.37
CA PRO A 256 1.52 4.61 26.38
C PRO A 256 0.20 4.57 27.16
N GLY A 257 -0.40 3.39 27.29
CA GLY A 257 -1.68 3.19 27.98
C GLY A 257 -2.94 3.59 27.20
N SER A 258 -2.78 4.08 25.97
CA SER A 258 -3.91 4.34 25.06
C SER A 258 -4.32 3.06 24.33
N ALA A 259 -5.62 2.91 24.07
CA ALA A 259 -6.15 1.88 23.18
C ALA A 259 -6.08 2.26 21.69
N LEU A 260 -5.67 3.49 21.37
CA LEU A 260 -5.59 4.01 20.00
C LEU A 260 -4.26 3.65 19.36
N GLU A 261 -4.28 2.69 18.44
CA GLU A 261 -3.08 2.18 17.76
C GLU A 261 -2.69 3.04 16.55
N LEU A 262 -1.40 3.40 16.49
CA LEU A 262 -0.79 4.10 15.36
C LEU A 262 0.46 3.36 14.92
N ASP A 263 0.37 2.62 13.83
CA ASP A 263 1.52 1.95 13.24
C ASP A 263 2.10 2.78 12.11
N LEU A 264 3.42 2.70 11.93
CA LEU A 264 4.12 3.34 10.83
C LEU A 264 4.58 2.28 9.82
N VAL A 265 4.52 2.61 8.53
CA VAL A 265 4.99 1.71 7.46
C VAL A 265 6.27 2.26 6.86
N TYR A 266 7.33 1.46 6.95
CA TYR A 266 8.58 1.65 6.23
C TYR A 266 8.52 0.92 4.89
N ASN A 267 8.99 1.58 3.84
CA ASN A 267 9.31 0.94 2.58
C ASN A 267 10.64 1.47 2.03
N PRO A 268 11.50 0.61 1.46
CA PRO A 268 12.81 0.98 0.91
C PRO A 268 12.77 2.13 -0.10
N GLY A 269 13.78 3.00 -0.06
CA GLY A 269 13.99 4.05 -1.07
C GLY A 269 14.58 3.55 -2.40
N GLY A 270 14.87 2.26 -2.53
CA GLY A 270 15.54 1.67 -3.68
C GLY A 270 15.26 0.17 -3.84
N PRO A 271 15.95 -0.51 -4.79
CA PRO A 271 15.75 -1.92 -5.13
C PRO A 271 16.45 -2.88 -4.15
N PHE A 272 16.14 -2.75 -2.87
CA PHE A 272 16.63 -3.65 -1.82
C PHE A 272 15.49 -4.11 -0.93
N LEU A 273 15.69 -5.19 -0.19
CA LEU A 273 14.71 -5.68 0.78
C LEU A 273 14.62 -4.74 1.98
N ALA A 274 13.48 -4.76 2.66
CA ALA A 274 13.38 -4.11 3.95
C ALA A 274 14.37 -4.73 4.95
N PRO A 275 14.99 -3.91 5.82
CA PRO A 275 15.88 -4.40 6.85
C PRO A 275 15.09 -5.09 7.97
N ASP A 276 15.81 -5.57 8.98
CA ASP A 276 15.22 -6.12 10.20
C ASP A 276 14.26 -5.11 10.87
N GLN A 277 13.01 -5.54 11.10
CA GLN A 277 11.94 -4.67 11.59
C GLN A 277 12.22 -4.19 13.01
N ALA A 278 12.70 -5.08 13.91
CA ALA A 278 12.93 -4.73 15.31
C ALA A 278 14.03 -3.67 15.47
N THR A 279 15.14 -3.85 14.73
CA THR A 279 16.24 -2.89 14.71
C THR A 279 15.80 -1.55 14.13
N LEU A 280 15.07 -1.56 13.01
CA LEU A 280 14.61 -0.32 12.39
C LEU A 280 13.55 0.39 13.26
N GLU A 281 12.67 -0.36 13.91
CA GLU A 281 11.67 0.18 14.83
C GLU A 281 12.33 0.95 15.97
N ALA A 282 13.37 0.38 16.58
CA ALA A 282 14.12 1.04 17.64
C ALA A 282 14.71 2.38 17.18
N SER A 283 15.30 2.43 15.98
CA SER A 283 15.80 3.67 15.38
C SER A 283 14.68 4.68 15.13
N TYR A 284 13.54 4.26 14.57
CA TYR A 284 12.38 5.12 14.37
C TYR A 284 11.87 5.73 15.68
N ARG A 285 11.78 4.93 16.75
CA ARG A 285 11.34 5.40 18.06
C ARG A 285 12.25 6.49 18.61
N VAL A 286 13.57 6.29 18.56
CA VAL A 286 14.55 7.28 19.03
C VAL A 286 14.43 8.57 18.23
N GLU A 287 14.54 8.47 16.90
CA GLU A 287 14.59 9.64 16.01
C GLU A 287 13.29 10.45 16.05
N LEU A 288 12.13 9.79 15.98
CA LEU A 288 10.84 10.48 16.00
C LEU A 288 10.52 11.10 17.37
N ARG A 289 10.89 10.43 18.47
CA ARG A 289 10.70 10.96 19.82
C ARG A 289 11.61 12.15 20.08
N GLU A 290 12.91 12.02 19.83
CA GLU A 290 13.90 13.05 20.16
C GLU A 290 13.75 14.31 19.30
N ALA A 291 13.55 14.14 17.99
CA ALA A 291 13.45 15.26 17.07
C ALA A 291 12.06 15.90 17.05
N PHE A 292 10.99 15.11 17.20
CA PHE A 292 9.62 15.59 16.93
C PHE A 292 8.63 15.39 18.08
N GLY A 293 8.96 14.63 19.12
CA GLY A 293 8.07 14.30 20.23
C GLY A 293 6.95 13.32 19.85
N ILE A 294 7.18 12.50 18.81
CA ILE A 294 6.20 11.58 18.25
C ILE A 294 6.37 10.19 18.87
N GLU A 295 5.26 9.59 19.27
CA GLU A 295 5.14 8.19 19.68
C GLU A 295 4.30 7.41 18.66
N PHE A 296 4.53 6.11 18.54
CA PHE A 296 3.77 5.20 17.68
C PHE A 296 3.75 3.79 18.29
N SER A 297 2.81 2.96 17.86
CA SER A 297 2.55 1.61 18.34
C SER A 297 3.58 0.60 17.81
N ARG A 298 3.69 0.41 16.49
CA ARG A 298 4.64 -0.52 15.84
C ARG A 298 5.18 0.03 14.52
N LEU A 299 6.34 -0.46 14.09
CA LEU A 299 6.85 -0.23 12.74
C LEU A 299 6.62 -1.48 11.90
N LEU A 300 6.02 -1.32 10.72
CA LEU A 300 5.77 -2.38 9.75
C LEU A 300 6.70 -2.19 8.57
N CYS A 301 7.48 -3.21 8.22
CA CYS A 301 8.45 -3.14 7.13
C CYS A 301 7.94 -3.86 5.86
N LEU A 302 7.83 -3.13 4.76
CA LEU A 302 7.33 -3.63 3.47
C LEU A 302 8.43 -3.64 2.41
N ASN A 303 8.57 -4.74 1.67
CA ASN A 303 9.30 -4.74 0.39
C ASN A 303 8.47 -4.03 -0.68
N ASN A 304 9.08 -3.13 -1.46
CA ASN A 304 8.35 -2.49 -2.56
C ASN A 304 7.88 -3.52 -3.60
N MET A 305 6.58 -3.52 -3.90
CA MET A 305 6.05 -4.49 -4.86
C MET A 305 6.46 -4.11 -6.29
N PRO A 306 6.96 -5.06 -7.11
CA PRO A 306 7.41 -4.78 -8.49
C PRO A 306 6.22 -4.65 -9.47
N ILE A 307 5.32 -3.70 -9.18
CA ILE A 307 4.10 -3.39 -9.93
C ILE A 307 3.92 -1.87 -10.06
N LYS A 308 3.09 -1.45 -11.03
CA LYS A 308 2.71 -0.04 -11.27
C LYS A 308 3.93 0.91 -11.26
N ARG A 309 3.88 2.02 -10.52
CA ARG A 309 4.93 3.05 -10.60
C ARG A 309 6.31 2.53 -10.20
N TYR A 310 6.38 1.57 -9.27
CA TYR A 310 7.67 1.03 -8.85
C TYR A 310 8.33 0.17 -9.93
N VAL A 311 7.58 -0.64 -10.69
CA VAL A 311 8.17 -1.36 -11.83
C VAL A 311 8.63 -0.40 -12.93
N ASP A 312 7.89 0.68 -13.18
CA ASP A 312 8.30 1.70 -14.15
C ASP A 312 9.58 2.42 -13.70
N PHE A 313 9.70 2.74 -12.40
CA PHE A 313 10.90 3.29 -11.78
C PHE A 313 12.12 2.38 -11.97
N LEU A 314 11.95 1.07 -11.73
CA LEU A 314 13.02 0.09 -11.91
C LEU A 314 13.44 -0.04 -13.37
N LEU A 315 12.49 -0.07 -14.30
CA LEU A 315 12.74 -0.16 -15.74
C LEU A 315 13.56 1.02 -16.25
N ARG A 316 13.17 2.25 -15.88
CA ARG A 316 13.89 3.47 -16.29
C ARG A 316 15.34 3.50 -15.82
N ARG A 317 15.61 2.89 -14.66
CA ARG A 317 16.95 2.83 -14.07
C ARG A 317 17.76 1.60 -14.50
N GLY A 318 17.17 0.70 -15.30
CA GLY A 318 17.81 -0.56 -15.65
C GLY A 318 17.94 -1.55 -14.48
N GLN A 319 17.20 -1.35 -13.39
CA GLN A 319 17.35 -2.12 -12.13
C GLN A 319 16.31 -3.24 -11.96
N LEU A 320 15.38 -3.40 -12.93
CA LEU A 320 14.31 -4.38 -12.79
C LEU A 320 14.84 -5.81 -12.68
N GLN A 321 15.80 -6.18 -13.53
CA GLN A 321 16.34 -7.53 -13.54
C GLN A 321 16.97 -7.90 -12.19
N GLU A 322 17.86 -7.03 -11.71
CA GLU A 322 18.58 -7.21 -10.46
C GLU A 322 17.62 -7.30 -9.28
N TYR A 323 16.58 -6.45 -9.26
CA TYR A 323 15.57 -6.47 -8.22
C TYR A 323 14.75 -7.75 -8.23
N MET A 324 14.27 -8.19 -9.41
CA MET A 324 13.52 -9.44 -9.51
C MET A 324 14.38 -10.65 -9.12
N GLN A 325 15.66 -10.68 -9.50
CA GLN A 325 16.60 -11.73 -9.08
C GLN A 325 16.84 -11.72 -7.56
N LEU A 326 16.93 -10.54 -6.95
CA LEU A 326 17.01 -10.40 -5.50
C LEU A 326 15.77 -11.02 -4.82
N LEU A 327 14.57 -10.70 -5.29
CA LEU A 327 13.32 -11.23 -4.74
C LEU A 327 13.25 -12.76 -4.87
N VAL A 328 13.62 -13.31 -6.05
CA VAL A 328 13.66 -14.77 -6.29
C VAL A 328 14.67 -15.45 -5.38
N LYS A 329 15.91 -14.94 -5.32
CA LYS A 329 16.98 -15.49 -4.47
C LYS A 329 16.62 -15.46 -3.00
N SER A 330 15.80 -14.49 -2.60
CA SER A 330 15.38 -14.29 -1.21
C SER A 330 14.04 -14.95 -0.90
N PHE A 331 13.49 -15.76 -1.81
CA PHE A 331 12.24 -16.48 -1.58
C PHE A 331 12.30 -17.29 -0.28
N ASN A 332 11.33 -17.06 0.60
CA ASN A 332 11.21 -17.69 1.89
C ASN A 332 9.92 -18.51 1.94
N PRO A 333 10.00 -19.85 1.99
CA PRO A 333 8.83 -20.72 2.08
C PRO A 333 7.96 -20.45 3.32
N ALA A 334 8.57 -20.09 4.46
CA ALA A 334 7.83 -19.77 5.67
C ALA A 334 7.02 -18.47 5.51
N ALA A 335 7.60 -17.46 4.85
CA ALA A 335 6.87 -16.25 4.48
C ALA A 335 5.71 -16.54 3.53
N ALA A 336 5.90 -17.47 2.58
CA ALA A 336 4.86 -17.88 1.63
C ALA A 336 3.67 -18.56 2.32
N GLU A 337 3.88 -19.28 3.42
CA GLU A 337 2.79 -19.86 4.20
C GLU A 337 1.99 -18.80 4.98
N GLY A 338 2.63 -17.70 5.39
CA GLY A 338 2.01 -16.62 6.16
C GLY A 338 1.49 -15.43 5.36
N VAL A 339 1.29 -15.56 4.05
CA VAL A 339 0.81 -14.44 3.22
C VAL A 339 -0.65 -14.07 3.53
N MET A 340 -0.91 -12.77 3.64
CA MET A 340 -2.24 -12.22 3.93
C MET A 340 -3.35 -12.63 2.94
N CYS A 341 -2.99 -13.00 1.70
CA CYS A 341 -3.99 -13.39 0.71
C CYS A 341 -4.71 -14.70 1.07
N ARG A 342 -4.26 -15.42 2.12
CA ARG A 342 -4.94 -16.60 2.65
C ARG A 342 -6.25 -16.27 3.35
N ASP A 343 -6.34 -15.16 4.07
CA ASP A 343 -7.51 -14.81 4.91
C ASP A 343 -8.08 -13.42 4.60
N THR A 344 -7.39 -12.61 3.80
CA THR A 344 -7.88 -11.31 3.34
C THR A 344 -8.66 -11.45 2.04
N VAL A 345 -9.85 -10.86 1.99
CA VAL A 345 -10.60 -10.63 0.75
C VAL A 345 -10.47 -9.15 0.40
N SER A 346 -9.94 -8.84 -0.79
CA SER A 346 -9.78 -7.46 -1.25
C SER A 346 -10.88 -7.09 -2.23
N VAL A 347 -11.54 -5.95 -2.00
CA VAL A 347 -12.62 -5.42 -2.84
C VAL A 347 -12.21 -4.07 -3.40
N GLY A 348 -12.31 -3.93 -4.71
CA GLY A 348 -12.06 -2.68 -5.39
C GLY A 348 -13.22 -1.70 -5.31
N TRP A 349 -12.93 -0.44 -5.66
CA TRP A 349 -13.92 0.65 -5.69
C TRP A 349 -15.11 0.34 -6.60
N ASP A 350 -14.94 -0.51 -7.60
CA ASP A 350 -15.97 -0.98 -8.54
C ASP A 350 -16.67 -2.28 -8.08
N GLY A 351 -16.44 -2.70 -6.84
CA GLY A 351 -17.04 -3.88 -6.23
C GLY A 351 -16.42 -5.21 -6.66
N ARG A 352 -15.38 -5.21 -7.50
CA ARG A 352 -14.69 -6.44 -7.90
C ARG A 352 -13.90 -7.05 -6.73
N VAL A 353 -13.84 -8.38 -6.71
CA VAL A 353 -13.24 -9.18 -5.64
C VAL A 353 -11.90 -9.79 -6.09
N TYR A 354 -10.90 -9.69 -5.23
CA TYR A 354 -9.50 -10.06 -5.44
C TYR A 354 -8.93 -10.79 -4.23
N ASP A 355 -7.82 -11.50 -4.43
CA ASP A 355 -7.16 -12.20 -3.33
C ASP A 355 -6.33 -11.28 -2.41
N CYS A 356 -5.91 -10.11 -2.91
CA CYS A 356 -5.20 -9.05 -2.17
C CYS A 356 -5.16 -7.75 -2.98
N ASP A 357 -4.77 -6.65 -2.35
CA ASP A 357 -4.59 -5.34 -3.03
C ASP A 357 -3.60 -5.43 -4.20
N PHE A 358 -2.52 -6.21 -4.13
CA PHE A 358 -1.58 -6.32 -5.26
C PHE A 358 -2.18 -7.04 -6.48
N ASN A 359 -3.01 -8.05 -6.24
CA ASN A 359 -3.80 -8.70 -7.29
C ASN A 359 -4.80 -7.70 -7.88
N GLN A 360 -5.46 -6.90 -7.04
CA GLN A 360 -6.35 -5.83 -7.48
C GLN A 360 -5.62 -4.86 -8.41
N GLN A 361 -4.44 -4.35 -8.03
CA GLN A 361 -3.69 -3.39 -8.86
C GLN A 361 -3.19 -3.99 -10.19
N LEU A 362 -3.19 -5.31 -10.33
CA LEU A 362 -2.87 -6.02 -11.58
C LEU A 362 -4.11 -6.55 -12.33
N ALA A 363 -5.32 -6.24 -11.84
CA ALA A 363 -6.58 -6.79 -12.33
C ALA A 363 -6.61 -8.33 -12.37
N LEU A 364 -5.95 -8.96 -11.39
CA LEU A 364 -5.93 -10.42 -11.19
C LEU A 364 -7.08 -10.82 -10.25
N GLY A 365 -8.30 -10.80 -10.79
CA GLY A 365 -9.53 -11.12 -10.03
C GLY A 365 -9.54 -12.52 -9.42
N LEU A 366 -10.16 -12.64 -8.26
CA LEU A 366 -10.35 -13.91 -7.55
C LEU A 366 -11.10 -14.90 -8.45
N ARG A 367 -10.73 -16.18 -8.37
CA ARG A 367 -11.34 -17.25 -9.18
C ARG A 367 -12.11 -18.24 -8.31
N LEU A 368 -13.42 -18.30 -8.53
CA LEU A 368 -14.28 -19.34 -7.93
C LEU A 368 -14.41 -20.55 -8.86
N PRO A 369 -14.01 -21.75 -8.41
CA PRO A 369 -14.24 -22.99 -9.18
C PRO A 369 -15.73 -23.17 -9.50
N GLY A 370 -16.03 -23.55 -10.74
CA GLY A 370 -17.42 -23.78 -11.18
C GLY A 370 -18.20 -22.53 -11.59
N ARG A 371 -17.67 -21.33 -11.39
CA ARG A 371 -18.27 -20.07 -11.88
C ARG A 371 -17.86 -19.80 -13.34
N ALA A 372 -18.77 -19.23 -14.11
CA ALA A 372 -18.50 -18.79 -15.48
C ALA A 372 -17.38 -17.73 -15.53
N ALA A 373 -16.69 -17.66 -16.67
CA ALA A 373 -15.61 -16.70 -16.87
C ALA A 373 -16.14 -15.25 -16.78
N GLY A 374 -15.51 -14.43 -15.94
CA GLY A 374 -15.87 -13.03 -15.74
C GLY A 374 -15.34 -12.51 -14.40
N PRO A 375 -15.36 -11.18 -14.17
CA PRO A 375 -15.01 -10.62 -12.87
C PRO A 375 -15.98 -11.09 -11.79
N LEU A 376 -15.46 -11.45 -10.63
CA LEU A 376 -16.26 -11.63 -9.43
C LEU A 376 -16.48 -10.29 -8.76
N THR A 377 -17.71 -10.02 -8.35
CA THR A 377 -18.08 -8.80 -7.62
C THR A 377 -18.76 -9.16 -6.30
N VAL A 378 -18.85 -8.16 -5.40
CA VAL A 378 -19.57 -8.28 -4.13
C VAL A 378 -21.07 -8.57 -4.29
N PHE A 379 -21.63 -8.39 -5.48
CA PHE A 379 -23.02 -8.68 -5.81
C PHE A 379 -23.25 -10.14 -6.26
N ASP A 380 -22.18 -10.88 -6.55
CA ASP A 380 -22.24 -12.26 -7.03
C ASP A 380 -22.24 -13.31 -5.92
N VAL A 381 -21.95 -12.91 -4.68
CA VAL A 381 -21.86 -13.80 -3.51
C VAL A 381 -22.83 -13.33 -2.44
N ALA A 382 -23.47 -14.24 -1.73
CA ALA A 382 -24.33 -13.93 -0.59
C ALA A 382 -23.52 -13.76 0.71
N SER A 383 -22.37 -14.43 0.81
CA SER A 383 -21.45 -14.34 1.94
C SER A 383 -19.98 -14.48 1.51
N LEU A 384 -19.05 -14.03 2.35
CA LEU A 384 -17.61 -14.22 2.12
C LEU A 384 -17.16 -15.67 2.30
N ASP A 385 -17.93 -16.50 3.02
CA ASP A 385 -17.65 -17.93 3.25
C ASP A 385 -17.67 -18.73 1.94
N GLU A 386 -18.40 -18.25 0.92
CA GLU A 386 -18.42 -18.85 -0.42
C GLU A 386 -17.05 -18.78 -1.12
N LEU A 387 -16.14 -17.95 -0.63
CA LEU A 387 -14.79 -17.79 -1.17
C LEU A 387 -13.79 -18.78 -0.59
N THR A 388 -14.13 -19.44 0.54
CA THR A 388 -13.22 -20.35 1.23
C THR A 388 -12.82 -21.54 0.36
N GLY A 389 -11.53 -21.90 0.41
CA GLY A 389 -10.94 -22.97 -0.39
C GLY A 389 -10.63 -22.60 -1.84
N ALA A 390 -11.04 -21.41 -2.31
CA ALA A 390 -10.69 -20.92 -3.64
C ALA A 390 -9.16 -20.86 -3.83
N PRO A 391 -8.65 -21.18 -5.03
CA PRO A 391 -7.23 -21.02 -5.34
C PRO A 391 -6.87 -19.54 -5.39
N ILE A 392 -5.75 -19.17 -4.76
CA ILE A 392 -5.22 -17.80 -4.79
C ILE A 392 -4.52 -17.57 -6.12
N VAL A 393 -4.77 -16.42 -6.75
CA VAL A 393 -4.12 -16.04 -8.00
C VAL A 393 -2.70 -15.55 -7.74
N CYS A 394 -1.71 -16.30 -8.22
CA CYS A 394 -0.30 -15.95 -8.09
C CYS A 394 0.32 -15.56 -9.44
N ASP A 395 1.27 -14.63 -9.38
CA ASP A 395 2.12 -14.20 -10.49
C ASP A 395 3.48 -13.73 -9.91
N ASN A 396 4.45 -13.32 -10.74
CA ASN A 396 5.81 -12.99 -10.32
C ASN A 396 5.90 -11.82 -9.33
N HIS A 397 4.87 -10.99 -9.19
CA HIS A 397 4.83 -9.99 -8.12
C HIS A 397 4.79 -10.63 -6.71
N CYS A 398 4.29 -11.87 -6.57
CA CYS A 398 4.22 -12.57 -5.29
C CYS A 398 5.59 -12.82 -4.65
N PHE A 399 6.69 -12.77 -5.43
CA PHE A 399 8.03 -12.76 -4.86
C PHE A 399 8.27 -11.56 -3.92
N GLY A 400 7.60 -10.42 -4.14
CA GLY A 400 7.69 -9.27 -3.23
C GLY A 400 7.20 -9.56 -1.81
N CYS A 401 6.08 -10.28 -1.69
CA CYS A 401 5.48 -10.66 -0.39
C CYS A 401 6.18 -11.85 0.28
N THR A 402 6.89 -12.66 -0.51
CA THR A 402 7.49 -13.93 -0.05
C THR A 402 9.01 -13.87 0.05
N ALA A 403 9.62 -12.73 -0.28
CA ALA A 403 11.05 -12.51 -0.13
C ALA A 403 11.45 -12.06 1.29
N GLY A 404 12.57 -12.57 1.79
CA GLY A 404 13.14 -12.18 3.08
C GLY A 404 12.27 -12.61 4.26
N ALA A 405 12.00 -11.70 5.19
CA ALA A 405 11.11 -11.97 6.32
C ALA A 405 9.64 -12.22 5.91
N GLY A 406 9.27 -11.90 4.67
CA GLY A 406 7.88 -11.87 4.24
C GLY A 406 7.14 -10.64 4.75
N PHE A 407 5.93 -10.44 4.25
CA PHE A 407 5.04 -9.39 4.77
C PHE A 407 3.56 -9.70 4.49
N GLY A 408 2.73 -9.57 5.52
CA GLY A 408 1.29 -9.30 5.38
C GLY A 408 1.03 -7.82 5.67
N CYS A 409 0.01 -7.20 5.08
CA CYS A 409 -0.29 -5.78 5.27
C CYS A 409 -0.61 -5.33 6.71
N GLN A 410 -0.56 -6.25 7.68
CA GLN A 410 -0.71 -6.03 9.12
C GLN A 410 0.59 -6.29 9.92
N GLY A 411 1.70 -6.58 9.22
CA GLY A 411 2.98 -7.00 9.79
C GLY A 411 3.41 -8.39 9.31
N ALA A 412 4.66 -8.75 9.58
CA ALA A 412 5.09 -10.14 9.46
C ALA A 412 4.25 -11.03 10.41
N PRO A 413 3.93 -12.28 10.04
CA PRO A 413 3.29 -13.21 10.98
C PRO A 413 4.16 -13.32 12.23
N GLU A 414 3.58 -13.14 13.41
CA GLU A 414 4.26 -13.48 14.67
C GLU A 414 4.70 -14.94 14.57
N ALA A 415 6.00 -15.19 14.76
CA ALA A 415 6.49 -16.55 14.85
C ALA A 415 5.71 -17.23 15.98
N ALA A 416 4.95 -18.28 15.64
CA ALA A 416 4.22 -19.06 16.63
C ALA A 416 5.21 -19.51 17.71
N THR A 417 5.15 -18.87 18.88
CA THR A 417 5.83 -19.35 20.07
C THR A 417 5.08 -20.59 20.52
N ASN A 418 5.62 -21.77 20.15
CA ASN A 418 5.23 -23.05 20.74
C ASN A 418 5.50 -23.06 22.25
#